data_AF-A0A699Y8Y5-F1
#
_entry.id   AF-A0A699Y8Y5-F1
#
_cell.length_a   1.000
_cell.length_b   1.000
_cell.length_c   1.000
_cell.angle_alpha   90.00
_cell.angle_beta   90.00
_cell.angle_gamma   90.00
#
_symmetry.space_group_name_H-M   'P 1'
#
loop_
_entity.id
_entity.type
_entity.pdbx_description
1 polymer ?
#
loop_
_entity_poly.entity_id
_entity_poly.type
_entity_poly.pdbx_seq_one_letter_code
_entity_poly.pdbx_strand_id
1 'polypeptide(L)'
;MNYTGYLGRKYRLEGKTEADKVVVDMMVEAVESLRSKYVELIYVNKFIRNGKDGLLTGELTVGDLAIWDLLDTLMRILKDEITAEYPELVAFHAKVAEVPGIKEYLASPLRMASPNAVPLG
;
A
#
# COMPACT_ATOMS: atom_id res chain seq x y z
N MET A 1 14.63 7.20 17.60
CA MET A 1 14.89 8.62 17.30
C MET A 1 15.37 8.70 15.85
N ASN A 2 14.55 9.24 14.93
CA ASN A 2 14.92 9.38 13.52
C ASN A 2 15.82 10.62 13.33
N TYR A 3 16.67 10.60 12.30
CA TYR A 3 17.63 11.67 12.02
C TYR A 3 16.93 13.03 11.79
N THR A 4 15.76 13.02 11.15
CA THR A 4 14.94 14.19 10.87
C THR A 4 14.49 14.92 12.15
N GLY A 5 14.00 14.20 13.16
CA GLY A 5 13.60 14.80 14.43
C GLY A 5 14.78 15.39 15.22
N TYR A 6 15.97 14.79 15.14
CA TYR A 6 17.17 15.35 15.74
C TYR A 6 17.58 16.68 15.06
N LEU A 7 17.60 16.72 13.73
CA LEU A 7 17.92 17.94 12.99
C LEU A 7 16.88 19.03 13.21
N GLY A 8 15.60 18.67 13.24
CA GLY A 8 14.48 19.60 13.48
C GLY A 8 14.67 20.38 14.78
N ARG A 9 14.97 19.68 15.88
CA ARG A 9 15.28 20.29 17.18
C ARG A 9 16.55 21.14 17.17
N LYS A 10 17.63 20.60 16.58
CA LYS A 10 18.95 21.26 16.57
C LYS A 10 18.91 22.61 15.85
N TYR A 11 18.15 22.70 14.76
CA TYR A 11 18.07 23.91 13.93
C TYR A 11 16.77 24.71 14.12
N ARG A 12 15.92 24.34 15.09
CA ARG A 12 14.62 24.98 15.38
C ARG A 12 13.69 25.05 14.15
N LEU A 13 13.54 23.94 13.45
CA LEU A 13 12.73 23.80 12.24
C LEU A 13 11.30 23.28 12.51
N GLU A 14 10.90 23.20 13.78
CA GLU A 14 9.63 22.59 14.20
C GLU A 14 8.43 23.53 14.09
N GLY A 15 8.63 24.80 13.72
CA GLY A 15 7.58 25.83 13.78
C GLY A 15 7.76 26.76 14.97
N LYS A 16 7.18 27.97 14.87
CA LYS A 16 7.42 29.05 15.87
C LYS A 16 6.36 29.05 16.95
N THR A 17 5.14 28.65 16.63
CA THR A 17 4.01 28.52 17.55
C THR A 17 3.73 27.04 17.86
N GLU A 18 3.01 26.77 18.94
CA GLU A 18 2.57 25.40 19.24
C GLU A 18 1.64 24.83 18.16
N ALA A 19 0.84 25.68 17.51
CA ALA A 19 0.02 25.25 16.37
C ALA A 19 0.88 24.80 15.19
N ASP A 20 1.96 25.53 14.86
CA ASP A 20 2.86 25.16 13.77
C ASP A 20 3.55 23.81 14.06
N LYS A 21 3.94 23.56 15.31
CA LYS A 21 4.58 22.31 15.73
C LYS A 21 3.69 21.11 15.53
N VAL A 22 2.41 21.21 15.92
CA VAL A 22 1.44 20.12 15.71
C VAL A 22 1.27 19.81 14.23
N VAL A 23 1.21 20.83 13.37
CA VAL A 23 1.10 20.63 11.92
C VAL A 23 2.37 19.96 11.37
N VAL A 24 3.55 20.38 11.81
CA VAL A 24 4.82 19.76 11.41
C VAL A 24 4.88 18.30 11.83
N ASP A 25 4.52 17.98 13.08
CA ASP A 25 4.53 16.61 13.59
C ASP A 25 3.54 15.72 12.82
N MET A 26 2.30 16.20 12.60
CA MET A 26 1.30 15.48 11.79
C MET A 26 1.82 15.18 10.38
N MET A 27 2.48 16.15 9.74
CA MET A 27 3.02 15.96 8.39
C MET A 27 4.19 14.98 8.37
N VAL A 28 5.08 15.04 9.37
CA VAL A 28 6.19 14.10 9.50
C VAL A 28 5.67 12.67 9.68
N GLU A 29 4.67 12.46 10.53
CA GLU A 29 4.03 11.15 10.71
C GLU A 29 3.35 10.65 9.44
N ALA A 30 2.64 11.53 8.72
CA ALA A 30 2.02 11.18 7.45
C ALA A 30 3.06 10.72 6.40
N VAL A 31 4.20 11.41 6.32
CA VAL A 31 5.30 11.05 5.42
C VAL A 31 5.91 9.70 5.79
N GLU A 32 6.13 9.41 7.08
CA GLU A 32 6.66 8.11 7.51
C GLU A 32 5.67 6.95 7.25
N SER A 33 4.37 7.20 7.41
CA SER A 33 3.32 6.25 7.05
C SER A 33 3.34 5.92 5.54
N LEU A 34 3.42 6.95 4.70
CA LEU A 34 3.52 6.79 3.25
C LEU A 34 4.80 6.05 2.83
N ARG A 35 5.95 6.43 3.40
CA ARG A 35 7.23 5.78 3.15
C ARG A 35 7.18 4.28 3.43
N SER A 36 6.60 3.88 4.56
CA SER A 36 6.50 2.47 4.94
C SER A 36 5.70 1.68 3.91
N LYS A 37 4.56 2.21 3.45
CA LYS A 37 3.72 1.59 2.41
C LYS A 37 4.41 1.50 1.06
N TYR A 38 5.14 2.54 0.66
CA TYR A 38 5.85 2.59 -0.62
C TYR A 38 7.01 1.59 -0.66
N VAL A 39 7.75 1.46 0.44
CA VAL A 39 8.82 0.47 0.58
C VAL A 39 8.25 -0.95 0.46
N GLU A 40 7.12 -1.23 1.11
CA GLU A 40 6.42 -2.51 1.01
C GLU A 40 6.01 -2.84 -0.44
N LEU A 41 5.40 -1.89 -1.15
CA LEU A 41 5.03 -2.04 -2.57
C LEU A 41 6.23 -2.36 -3.47
N ILE A 42 7.36 -1.68 -3.28
CA ILE A 42 8.59 -1.95 -4.06
C ILE A 42 9.08 -3.39 -3.81
N TYR A 43 9.11 -3.82 -2.55
CA TYR A 43 9.55 -5.18 -2.22
C TYR A 43 8.59 -6.23 -2.76
N VAL A 44 7.28 -6.01 -2.61
CA VAL A 44 6.24 -6.87 -3.19
C VAL A 44 6.40 -6.98 -4.71
N ASN A 45 6.56 -5.86 -5.42
CA ASN A 45 6.78 -5.89 -6.87
C ASN A 45 8.04 -6.68 -7.22
N LYS A 46 9.12 -6.51 -6.46
CA LYS A 46 10.35 -7.28 -6.65
C LYS A 46 10.13 -8.78 -6.42
N PHE A 47 9.32 -9.18 -5.44
CA PHE A 47 9.01 -10.60 -5.21
C PHE A 47 8.17 -11.20 -6.32
N ILE A 48 7.12 -10.50 -6.78
CA ILE A 48 6.28 -10.95 -7.91
C ILE A 48 7.09 -11.03 -9.20
N ARG A 49 7.93 -10.02 -9.49
CA ARG A 49 8.75 -9.97 -10.69
C ARG A 49 9.84 -11.05 -10.73
N ASN A 50 10.39 -11.41 -9.58
CA ASN A 50 11.36 -12.51 -9.47
C ASN A 50 10.71 -13.87 -9.25
N GLY A 51 9.38 -13.90 -9.12
CA GLY A 51 8.59 -15.11 -9.00
C GLY A 51 8.52 -15.89 -10.31
N LYS A 52 7.73 -16.97 -10.31
CA LYS A 52 7.47 -17.79 -11.51
C LYS A 52 6.04 -17.56 -11.98
N ASP A 53 5.87 -17.37 -13.29
CA ASP A 53 4.57 -17.13 -13.93
C ASP A 53 3.77 -15.97 -13.31
N GLY A 54 4.46 -14.98 -12.72
CA GLY A 54 3.82 -13.88 -12.01
C GLY A 54 3.19 -14.28 -10.69
N LEU A 55 3.70 -15.30 -10.01
CA LEU A 55 3.37 -15.72 -8.64
C LEU A 55 4.67 -15.99 -7.87
N LEU A 56 4.64 -16.06 -6.55
CA LEU A 56 5.83 -16.28 -5.73
C LEU A 56 6.59 -17.57 -6.08
N THR A 57 5.88 -18.68 -6.29
CA THR A 57 6.48 -20.00 -6.54
C THR A 57 6.11 -20.61 -7.88
N GLY A 58 5.19 -19.99 -8.64
CA GLY A 58 4.57 -20.54 -9.86
C GLY A 58 3.19 -21.15 -9.63
N GLU A 59 2.90 -21.53 -8.39
CA GLU A 59 1.58 -21.99 -7.95
C GLU A 59 0.99 -20.96 -6.97
N LEU A 60 -0.35 -20.90 -6.90
CA LEU A 60 -1.02 -19.97 -5.99
C LEU A 60 -0.82 -20.42 -4.54
N THR A 61 -0.25 -19.55 -3.72
CA THR A 61 -0.02 -19.81 -2.29
C THR A 61 -0.73 -18.78 -1.41
N VAL A 62 -0.78 -19.03 -0.10
CA VAL A 62 -1.24 -18.03 0.88
C VAL A 62 -0.40 -16.75 0.87
N GLY A 63 0.87 -16.84 0.45
CA GLY A 63 1.73 -15.66 0.27
C GLY A 63 1.23 -14.75 -0.85
N ASP A 64 0.81 -15.33 -1.98
CA ASP A 64 0.21 -14.58 -3.08
C ASP A 64 -1.12 -13.94 -2.65
N LEU A 65 -1.94 -14.66 -1.86
CA LEU A 65 -3.19 -14.09 -1.33
C LEU A 65 -2.96 -12.91 -0.38
N ALA A 66 -1.96 -13.00 0.50
CA ALA A 66 -1.61 -11.91 1.41
C ALA A 66 -1.13 -10.67 0.64
N ILE A 67 -0.31 -10.88 -0.40
CA ILE A 67 0.12 -9.82 -1.30
C ILE A 67 -1.07 -9.21 -2.05
N TRP A 68 -1.97 -10.07 -2.54
CA TRP A 68 -3.15 -9.63 -3.29
C TRP A 68 -4.11 -8.80 -2.44
N ASP A 69 -4.34 -9.17 -1.18
CA ASP A 69 -5.22 -8.44 -0.27
C ASP A 69 -4.69 -7.02 0.06
N LEU A 70 -3.38 -6.92 0.31
CA LEU A 70 -2.69 -5.64 0.45
C LEU A 70 -2.85 -4.80 -0.83
N LEU A 71 -2.58 -5.40 -1.99
CA LEU A 71 -2.62 -4.71 -3.27
C LEU A 71 -4.05 -4.28 -3.64
N ASP A 72 -5.06 -5.11 -3.40
CA ASP A 72 -6.47 -4.77 -3.65
C ASP A 72 -6.89 -3.56 -2.81
N THR A 73 -6.51 -3.54 -1.53
CA THR A 73 -6.74 -2.39 -0.65
C THR A 73 -6.09 -1.12 -1.18
N LEU A 74 -4.83 -1.21 -1.63
CA LEU A 74 -4.09 -0.08 -2.16
C LEU A 74 -4.64 0.41 -3.51
N MET A 75 -5.02 -0.50 -4.42
CA MET A 75 -5.62 -0.16 -5.70
C MET A 75 -7.02 0.47 -5.56
N ARG A 76 -7.73 0.22 -4.45
CA ARG A 76 -9.00 0.90 -4.17
C ARG A 76 -8.82 2.34 -3.66
N ILE A 77 -7.62 2.71 -3.23
CA ILE A 77 -7.30 4.04 -2.66
C ILE A 77 -6.43 4.86 -3.63
N LEU A 78 -5.46 4.23 -4.29
CA LEU A 78 -4.39 4.84 -5.10
C LEU A 78 -4.33 4.20 -6.50
N LYS A 79 -5.51 4.01 -7.11
CA LYS A 79 -5.63 3.24 -8.36
C LYS A 79 -4.74 3.79 -9.47
N ASP A 80 -4.77 5.11 -9.65
CA ASP A 80 -4.13 5.77 -10.79
C ASP A 80 -2.61 5.73 -10.65
N GLU A 81 -2.09 5.93 -9.44
CA GLU A 81 -0.66 5.88 -9.12
C GLU A 81 -0.11 4.46 -9.31
N ILE A 82 -0.80 3.44 -8.79
CA ILE A 82 -0.36 2.04 -8.91
C ILE A 82 -0.41 1.58 -10.36
N THR A 83 -1.43 1.99 -11.11
CA THR A 83 -1.59 1.63 -12.52
C THR A 83 -0.50 2.24 -13.39
N ALA A 84 -0.10 3.49 -13.10
CA ALA A 84 0.94 4.17 -13.85
C ALA A 84 2.35 3.61 -13.59
N GLU A 85 2.66 3.26 -12.34
CA GLU A 85 4.03 2.90 -11.94
C GLU A 85 4.29 1.40 -11.88
N TYR A 86 3.28 0.56 -11.61
CA TYR A 86 3.46 -0.86 -11.29
C TYR A 86 2.57 -1.78 -12.17
N PRO A 87 2.77 -1.81 -13.50
CA PRO A 87 1.96 -2.63 -14.41
C PRO A 87 2.03 -4.15 -14.10
N GLU A 88 3.15 -4.61 -13.54
CA GLU A 88 3.37 -5.99 -13.10
C GLU A 88 2.45 -6.37 -11.94
N LEU A 89 2.27 -5.45 -10.97
CA LEU A 89 1.34 -5.63 -9.86
C LEU A 89 -0.11 -5.62 -10.35
N VAL A 90 -0.45 -4.75 -11.30
CA VAL A 90 -1.79 -4.73 -11.92
C VAL A 90 -2.10 -6.06 -12.60
N ALA A 91 -1.14 -6.60 -13.36
CA ALA A 91 -1.29 -7.90 -14.01
C ALA A 91 -1.46 -9.04 -12.98
N PHE A 92 -0.67 -9.03 -11.90
CA PHE A 92 -0.81 -9.96 -10.79
C PHE A 92 -2.20 -9.86 -10.11
N HIS A 93 -2.65 -8.63 -9.82
CA HIS A 93 -3.97 -8.38 -9.23
C HIS A 93 -5.08 -8.97 -10.09
N ALA A 94 -5.07 -8.67 -11.38
CA ALA A 94 -6.05 -9.20 -12.34
C ALA A 94 -5.99 -10.72 -12.44
N LYS A 95 -4.79 -11.32 -12.48
CA LYS A 95 -4.62 -12.78 -12.56
C LYS A 95 -5.23 -13.50 -11.37
N VAL A 96 -4.95 -13.04 -10.15
CA VAL A 96 -5.46 -13.69 -8.93
C VAL A 96 -6.97 -13.43 -8.76
N ALA A 97 -7.48 -12.28 -9.19
CA ALA A 97 -8.91 -11.97 -9.16
C ALA A 97 -9.77 -12.92 -10.02
N GLU A 98 -9.19 -13.55 -11.04
CA GLU A 98 -9.87 -14.48 -11.94
C GLU A 98 -9.91 -15.94 -11.42
N VAL A 99 -9.23 -16.25 -10.32
CA VAL A 99 -9.29 -17.58 -9.69
C VAL A 99 -10.73 -17.86 -9.26
N PRO A 100 -11.38 -18.99 -9.63
CA PRO A 100 -12.81 -19.19 -9.49
C PRO A 100 -13.39 -18.87 -8.09
N GLY A 101 -12.79 -19.39 -7.02
CA GLY A 101 -13.26 -19.14 -5.65
C GLY A 101 -13.02 -17.69 -5.18
N ILE A 102 -11.96 -17.04 -5.68
CA ILE A 102 -11.70 -15.62 -5.40
C ILE A 102 -12.73 -14.79 -6.16
N LYS A 103 -12.88 -15.01 -7.46
CA LYS A 103 -13.85 -14.32 -8.32
C LYS A 103 -15.27 -14.39 -7.77
N GLU A 104 -15.69 -15.55 -7.30
CA GLU A 104 -16.98 -15.75 -6.64
C GLU A 104 -17.10 -14.89 -5.36
N TYR A 105 -16.08 -14.91 -4.50
CA TYR A 105 -16.03 -14.06 -3.32
C TYR A 105 -16.05 -12.57 -3.66
N LEU A 106 -15.34 -12.13 -4.72
CA LEU A 106 -15.30 -10.72 -5.11
C LEU A 106 -16.66 -10.20 -5.61
N ALA A 107 -17.50 -11.08 -6.17
CA ALA A 107 -18.86 -10.77 -6.60
C ALA A 107 -19.90 -10.91 -5.48
N SER A 108 -19.51 -11.52 -4.36
CA SER A 108 -20.40 -11.79 -3.22
C SER A 108 -20.66 -10.54 -2.38
N PRO A 109 -21.84 -10.41 -1.73
CA PRO A 109 -22.09 -9.37 -0.73
C PRO A 109 -21.17 -9.45 0.50
N LEU A 110 -20.40 -10.53 0.65
CA LEU A 110 -19.38 -10.66 1.69
C LEU A 110 -18.18 -9.74 1.45
N ARG A 111 -17.93 -9.30 0.21
CA ARG A 111 -16.88 -8.33 -0.08
C ARG A 111 -17.24 -6.97 0.50
N MET A 112 -16.37 -6.44 1.36
CA MET A 112 -16.56 -5.10 1.92
C MET A 112 -16.55 -4.01 0.84
N ALA A 113 -17.58 -3.17 0.83
CA ALA A 113 -17.78 -2.10 -0.16
C ALA A 113 -16.72 -0.99 -0.11
N SER A 114 -16.15 -0.72 1.07
CA SER A 114 -15.06 0.26 1.27
C SER A 114 -13.91 -0.34 2.08
N PRO A 115 -12.64 0.00 1.79
CA PRO A 115 -11.54 -0.27 2.71
C PRO A 115 -11.80 0.47 4.04
N ASN A 116 -11.73 -0.22 5.18
CA ASN A 116 -11.81 0.36 6.54
C ASN A 116 -13.13 1.09 6.92
N ALA A 117 -14.25 0.79 6.27
CA ALA A 117 -15.56 1.42 6.55
C ALA A 117 -15.60 2.97 6.45
N VAL A 118 -14.57 3.59 5.85
CA VAL A 118 -14.55 5.02 5.55
C VAL A 118 -15.09 5.22 4.14
N PRO A 119 -16.09 6.10 3.93
CA PRO A 119 -16.52 6.46 2.59
C PRO A 119 -15.31 7.06 1.86
N LEU A 120 -14.92 6.47 0.73
CA LEU A 120 -14.04 7.14 -0.21
C LEU A 120 -14.88 8.30 -0.77
N GLY A 121 -14.57 9.51 -0.30
CA GLY A 121 -15.26 10.74 -0.68
C GLY A 121 -15.13 11.06 -2.16
#